data_AF-A0AAE0ZRP4-F1
#
_entry.id   AF-A0AAE0ZRP4-F1
#
_cell.length_a   1.000
_cell.length_b   1.000
_cell.length_c   1.000
_cell.angle_alpha   90.00
_cell.angle_beta   90.00
_cell.angle_gamma   90.00
#
_symmetry.space_group_name_H-M   'P 1'
#
loop_
_entity.id
_entity.type
_entity.pdbx_description
1 polymer ?
#
loop_
_entity_poly.entity_id
_entity_poly.type
_entity_poly.pdbx_seq_one_letter_code
_entity_poly.pdbx_strand_id
1 'polypeptide(L)'
;MGSTSFSFLLAVLSLCSSVTSQSVAQNCLNAQIRNNLQDADGDNIINNNNNNLNNDNNNNGNDNNGNENQINQQRAEDVTIAAFESICRNYENYITCFEGRLPLSNQPADRFLQLVFTRGNMEVAYQGLCTLDLQELRNVIRCVLSTPEVRRCYNNFNRGVNQVVNLINQNQLPAVTLQELACNVSVGRYRCETAVYAQCDPAAGRIMRDFFYAGVTNDCREDTGVTSRYTAKFGGTAQIVGSGLLLVGCFILCLMSSYQTNG
;
A
#
# COMPACT_ATOMS: atom_id res chain seq x y z
N MET A 1 -33.16 5.53 1.95
CA MET A 1 -32.42 4.30 2.32
C MET A 1 -30.95 4.58 2.07
N GLY A 2 -30.23 5.01 3.11
CA GLY A 2 -28.90 5.64 3.01
C GLY A 2 -27.78 4.63 2.80
N SER A 3 -27.00 4.84 1.74
CA SER A 3 -25.96 3.94 1.26
C SER A 3 -24.60 4.37 1.81
N THR A 4 -24.11 3.68 2.84
CA THR A 4 -22.75 3.82 3.36
C THR A 4 -21.74 3.32 2.30
N SER A 5 -21.04 4.27 1.67
CA SER A 5 -20.02 4.01 0.64
C SER A 5 -18.66 4.51 1.10
N PHE A 6 -17.97 3.73 1.93
CA PHE A 6 -16.64 4.09 2.43
C PHE A 6 -15.83 2.84 2.71
N SER A 7 -15.06 2.34 1.74
CA SER A 7 -14.20 1.20 2.00
C SER A 7 -12.95 1.18 1.14
N PHE A 8 -12.27 2.32 1.01
CA PHE A 8 -10.92 2.32 0.44
C PHE A 8 -10.05 3.52 0.77
N LEU A 9 -10.75 4.53 1.21
CA LEU A 9 -10.34 5.43 2.26
C LEU A 9 -10.17 4.74 3.63
N LEU A 10 -9.73 3.47 3.67
CA LEU A 10 -9.72 2.62 4.86
C LEU A 10 -8.41 2.66 5.67
N ALA A 11 -7.37 3.33 5.18
CA ALA A 11 -6.23 3.75 6.01
C ALA A 11 -6.21 5.28 6.24
N VAL A 12 -7.03 6.04 5.52
CA VAL A 12 -6.88 7.49 5.43
C VAL A 12 -8.14 8.25 5.85
N LEU A 13 -9.36 7.83 5.50
CA LEU A 13 -10.59 8.47 6.02
C LEU A 13 -11.24 7.67 7.16
N SER A 14 -10.61 6.61 7.66
CA SER A 14 -11.02 5.93 8.91
C SER A 14 -10.63 6.71 10.18
N LEU A 15 -10.03 7.90 10.05
CA LEU A 15 -9.73 8.78 11.19
C LEU A 15 -10.97 9.46 11.80
N CYS A 16 -12.19 9.22 11.29
CA CYS A 16 -13.40 9.95 11.72
C CYS A 16 -14.65 9.09 12.01
N SER A 17 -14.57 7.77 12.13
CA SER A 17 -15.74 6.93 12.48
C SER A 17 -15.48 5.94 13.60
N SER A 18 -16.28 6.04 14.66
CA SER A 18 -16.36 5.18 15.84
C SER A 18 -17.01 3.82 15.53
N VAL A 19 -16.33 2.98 14.73
CA VAL A 19 -16.69 1.56 14.56
C VAL A 19 -15.62 0.71 15.23
N THR A 20 -16.06 -0.24 16.05
CA THR A 20 -15.28 -1.01 17.04
C THR A 20 -14.28 -2.01 16.46
N SER A 21 -14.00 -1.99 15.16
CA SER A 21 -12.98 -2.86 14.55
C SER A 21 -12.24 -2.16 13.42
N GLN A 22 -11.13 -1.50 13.78
CA GLN A 22 -10.20 -0.91 12.82
C GLN A 22 -9.45 -2.00 12.05
N SER A 23 -9.21 -1.80 10.75
CA SER A 23 -8.40 -2.69 9.92
C SER A 23 -6.96 -2.77 10.43
N VAL A 24 -6.23 -3.84 10.08
CA VAL A 24 -4.80 -3.94 10.42
C VAL A 24 -4.00 -2.76 9.85
N ALA A 25 -4.30 -2.34 8.62
CA ALA A 25 -3.67 -1.18 7.99
C ALA A 25 -3.84 0.10 8.83
N GLN A 26 -5.07 0.38 9.30
CA GLN A 26 -5.35 1.56 10.12
C GLN A 26 -4.66 1.49 11.48
N ASN A 27 -4.69 0.31 12.10
CA ASN A 27 -4.04 0.09 13.39
C ASN A 27 -2.52 0.33 13.31
N CYS A 28 -1.88 -0.14 12.24
CA CYS A 28 -0.45 0.06 12.02
C CYS A 28 -0.11 1.51 11.68
N LEU A 29 -0.93 2.19 10.88
CA LEU A 29 -0.76 3.62 10.63
C LEU A 29 -0.91 4.44 11.91
N ASN A 30 -1.93 4.16 12.73
CA ASN A 30 -2.15 4.83 14.01
C ASN A 30 -0.99 4.59 15.00
N ALA A 31 -0.41 3.39 15.00
CA ALA A 31 0.79 3.10 15.79
C ALA A 31 1.99 3.92 15.30
N GLN A 32 2.17 4.00 13.98
CA GLN A 32 3.26 4.77 13.37
C GLN A 32 3.14 6.27 13.62
N ILE A 33 1.95 6.86 13.47
CA ILE A 33 1.70 8.27 13.78
C ILE A 33 2.05 8.55 15.26
N ARG A 34 1.64 7.67 16.18
CA ARG A 34 1.95 7.83 17.61
C ARG A 34 3.46 7.76 17.89
N ASN A 35 4.18 6.82 17.27
CA ASN A 35 5.62 6.70 17.45
C ASN A 35 6.36 7.92 16.89
N ASN A 36 5.96 8.39 15.69
CA ASN A 36 6.55 9.57 15.06
C ASN A 36 6.34 10.86 15.89
N LEU A 37 5.23 10.96 16.63
CA LEU A 37 4.98 12.08 17.55
C LEU A 37 5.85 12.02 18.81
N GLN A 38 6.15 10.82 19.31
CA GLN A 38 7.02 10.63 20.48
C GLN A 38 8.48 10.93 20.14
N ASP A 39 8.94 10.57 18.95
CA ASP A 39 10.31 10.86 18.49
C ASP A 39 10.53 12.36 18.21
N ALA A 40 9.46 13.10 17.88
CA ALA A 40 9.53 14.55 17.65
C ALA A 40 9.57 15.38 18.95
N ASP A 41 9.10 14.83 20.07
CA ASP A 41 9.08 15.51 21.38
C ASP A 41 10.40 15.30 22.18
N GLY A 42 11.37 14.63 21.57
CA GLY A 42 12.73 14.44 22.11
C GLY A 42 13.64 15.67 22.00
N ASP A 43 13.25 16.69 21.21
CA ASP A 43 13.94 17.97 21.05
C ASP A 43 12.93 19.13 21.15
N ASN A 44 12.84 19.73 22.34
CA ASN A 44 12.20 21.02 22.66
C ASN A 44 10.65 21.19 22.57
N ILE A 45 10.05 21.25 23.77
CA ILE A 45 9.20 22.36 24.27
C ILE A 45 7.80 22.58 23.64
N ILE A 46 6.79 22.36 24.50
CA ILE A 46 5.45 23.01 24.58
C ILE A 46 4.39 22.52 23.58
N ASN A 47 3.70 21.47 24.01
CA ASN A 47 2.25 21.41 24.24
C ASN A 47 1.46 22.69 23.90
N ASN A 48 0.98 22.81 22.65
CA ASN A 48 -0.20 23.61 22.35
C ASN A 48 -0.85 23.13 21.04
N ASN A 49 -1.88 22.28 21.15
CA ASN A 49 -3.09 22.28 20.30
C ASN A 49 -4.00 21.09 20.61
N ASN A 50 -4.42 20.97 21.87
CA ASN A 50 -5.66 20.29 22.22
C ASN A 50 -6.48 21.28 23.06
N ASN A 51 -7.24 22.13 22.38
CA ASN A 51 -8.49 22.74 22.84
C ASN A 51 -8.92 23.85 21.87
N ASN A 52 -9.61 23.49 20.78
CA ASN A 52 -10.67 24.37 20.28
C ASN A 52 -11.70 23.62 19.43
N LEU A 53 -12.40 22.69 20.07
CA LEU A 53 -13.71 22.19 19.61
C LEU A 53 -14.72 22.53 20.70
N ASN A 54 -15.05 23.83 20.80
CA ASN A 54 -16.27 24.35 21.42
C ASN A 54 -16.30 25.88 21.31
N ASN A 55 -16.63 26.40 20.14
CA ASN A 55 -17.48 27.58 20.04
C ASN A 55 -18.02 27.70 18.61
N ASP A 56 -19.35 27.71 18.48
CA ASP A 56 -20.07 28.74 17.72
C ASP A 56 -21.53 28.29 17.56
N ASN A 57 -22.34 28.70 18.54
CA ASN A 57 -23.77 28.81 18.38
C ASN A 57 -24.08 30.17 17.73
N ASN A 58 -24.89 30.13 16.67
CA ASN A 58 -25.69 31.21 16.10
C ASN A 58 -24.96 32.45 15.57
N ASN A 59 -24.87 32.53 14.23
CA ASN A 59 -25.63 33.56 13.56
C ASN A 59 -26.13 33.17 12.16
N ASN A 60 -27.37 33.57 11.95
CA ASN A 60 -28.25 33.42 10.81
C ASN A 60 -27.59 33.96 9.52
N GLY A 61 -27.50 33.14 8.48
CA GLY A 61 -26.91 33.52 7.20
C GLY A 61 -27.21 32.47 6.14
N ASN A 62 -28.30 32.70 5.42
CA ASN A 62 -28.66 32.02 4.18
C ASN A 62 -27.51 32.14 3.16
N ASP A 63 -27.36 31.13 2.31
CA ASP A 63 -26.30 30.91 1.30
C ASP A 63 -25.03 30.21 1.82
N ASN A 64 -24.84 28.92 1.45
CA ASN A 64 -23.58 28.33 0.95
C ASN A 64 -23.55 26.78 0.96
N ASN A 65 -24.27 26.15 0.02
CA ASN A 65 -24.08 24.71 -0.28
C ASN A 65 -22.76 24.40 -1.04
N GLY A 66 -21.95 25.43 -1.36
CA GLY A 66 -20.68 25.27 -2.09
C GLY A 66 -19.45 25.05 -1.19
N ASN A 67 -19.49 25.50 0.08
CA ASN A 67 -18.30 25.58 0.93
C ASN A 67 -18.00 24.27 1.68
N GLU A 68 -19.04 23.52 2.06
CA GLU A 68 -18.89 22.27 2.82
C GLU A 68 -18.20 21.17 2.00
N ASN A 69 -18.48 21.10 0.69
CA ASN A 69 -17.83 20.14 -0.20
C ASN A 69 -16.34 20.45 -0.43
N GLN A 70 -15.94 21.72 -0.49
CA GLN A 70 -14.53 22.11 -0.63
C GLN A 70 -13.72 21.85 0.63
N ILE A 71 -14.27 22.16 1.81
CA ILE A 71 -13.62 21.91 3.11
C ILE A 71 -13.42 20.40 3.35
N ASN A 72 -14.43 19.60 3.05
CA ASN A 72 -14.35 18.14 3.19
C ASN A 72 -13.33 17.51 2.23
N GLN A 73 -13.20 18.06 1.02
CA GLN A 73 -12.23 17.59 0.03
C GLN A 73 -10.78 17.93 0.43
N GLN A 74 -10.53 19.15 0.89
CA GLN A 74 -9.20 19.57 1.33
C GLN A 74 -8.74 18.75 2.55
N ARG A 75 -9.64 18.49 3.50
CA ARG A 75 -9.36 17.59 4.62
C ARG A 75 -9.02 16.17 4.15
N ALA A 76 -9.71 15.63 3.14
CA ALA A 76 -9.39 14.30 2.64
C ALA A 76 -8.01 14.25 1.97
N GLU A 77 -7.64 15.30 1.24
CA GLU A 77 -6.30 15.45 0.63
C GLU A 77 -5.19 15.48 1.69
N ASP A 78 -5.31 16.38 2.67
CA ASP A 78 -4.31 16.55 3.74
C ASP A 78 -4.09 15.25 4.51
N VAL A 79 -5.19 14.56 4.86
CA VAL A 79 -5.12 13.30 5.57
C VAL A 79 -4.47 12.21 4.71
N THR A 80 -4.70 12.21 3.39
CA THR A 80 -4.09 11.23 2.47
C THR A 80 -2.58 11.42 2.35
N ILE A 81 -2.15 12.68 2.17
CA ILE A 81 -0.73 12.99 2.10
C ILE A 81 -0.06 12.66 3.43
N ALA A 82 -0.63 13.09 4.56
CA ALA A 82 -0.07 12.83 5.89
C ALA A 82 0.09 11.33 6.17
N ALA A 83 -0.83 10.48 5.69
CA ALA A 83 -0.71 9.05 5.83
C ALA A 83 0.46 8.48 5.00
N PHE A 84 0.59 8.87 3.72
CA PHE A 84 1.73 8.45 2.90
C PHE A 84 3.05 8.94 3.48
N GLU A 85 3.12 10.19 3.94
CA GLU A 85 4.30 10.74 4.60
C GLU A 85 4.65 9.97 5.86
N SER A 86 3.66 9.69 6.72
CA SER A 86 3.85 8.93 7.95
C SER A 86 4.42 7.54 7.64
N ILE A 87 3.84 6.84 6.67
CA ILE A 87 4.34 5.53 6.22
C ILE A 87 5.76 5.67 5.70
N CYS A 88 6.02 6.62 4.81
CA CYS A 88 7.32 6.77 4.16
C CYS A 88 8.46 7.21 5.09
N ARG A 89 8.16 7.81 6.26
CA ARG A 89 9.19 8.05 7.29
C ARG A 89 9.79 6.74 7.81
N ASN A 90 9.01 5.67 7.88
CA ASN A 90 9.47 4.37 8.38
C ASN A 90 8.60 3.21 7.86
N TYR A 91 8.68 2.95 6.55
CA TYR A 91 7.80 1.96 5.92
C TYR A 91 8.10 0.53 6.40
N GLU A 92 9.34 0.25 6.83
CA GLU A 92 9.73 -1.05 7.39
C GLU A 92 8.95 -1.38 8.68
N ASN A 93 8.80 -0.41 9.59
CA ASN A 93 8.01 -0.59 10.80
C ASN A 93 6.51 -0.75 10.49
N TYR A 94 6.00 -0.01 9.50
CA TYR A 94 4.62 -0.18 9.04
C TYR A 94 4.37 -1.60 8.54
N ILE A 95 5.24 -2.09 7.65
CA ILE A 95 5.14 -3.44 7.07
C ILE A 95 5.31 -4.51 8.14
N THR A 96 6.24 -4.33 9.07
CA THR A 96 6.45 -5.27 10.19
C THR A 96 5.22 -5.35 11.08
N CYS A 97 4.59 -4.21 11.40
CA CYS A 97 3.32 -4.21 12.11
C CYS A 97 2.23 -4.94 11.31
N PHE A 98 2.16 -4.67 10.00
CA PHE A 98 1.15 -5.26 9.14
C PHE A 98 1.29 -6.79 9.08
N GLU A 99 2.49 -7.30 8.80
CA GLU A 99 2.81 -8.73 8.79
C GLU A 99 2.48 -9.42 10.12
N GLY A 100 2.85 -8.82 11.25
CA GLY A 100 2.60 -9.42 12.56
C GLY A 100 1.13 -9.47 12.98
N ARG A 101 0.29 -8.57 12.44
CA ARG A 101 -1.13 -8.46 12.81
C ARG A 101 -2.08 -9.07 11.79
N LEU A 102 -1.70 -9.10 10.52
CA LEU A 102 -2.57 -9.54 9.43
C LEU A 102 -3.11 -10.96 9.64
N PRO A 103 -2.31 -11.99 10.01
CA PRO A 103 -2.79 -13.35 10.23
C PRO A 103 -3.78 -13.50 11.38
N LEU A 104 -3.80 -12.54 12.31
CA LEU A 104 -4.65 -12.55 13.51
C LEU A 104 -5.99 -11.85 13.28
N SER A 105 -6.18 -11.17 12.15
CA SER A 105 -7.39 -10.39 11.88
C SER A 105 -8.51 -11.25 11.30
N ASN A 106 -9.72 -11.03 11.82
CA ASN A 106 -10.96 -11.61 11.30
C ASN A 106 -11.72 -10.66 10.37
N GLN A 107 -11.18 -9.46 10.10
CA GLN A 107 -11.83 -8.51 9.20
C GLN A 107 -11.81 -9.05 7.76
N PRO A 108 -12.92 -8.91 6.99
CA PRO A 108 -12.98 -9.40 5.61
C PRO A 108 -11.85 -8.89 4.72
N ALA A 109 -11.57 -7.59 4.76
CA ALA A 109 -10.49 -6.99 3.97
C ALA A 109 -9.11 -7.54 4.36
N ASP A 110 -8.86 -7.72 5.66
CA ASP A 110 -7.58 -8.25 6.14
C ASP A 110 -7.41 -9.73 5.74
N ARG A 111 -8.48 -10.53 5.85
CA ARG A 111 -8.47 -11.94 5.41
C ARG A 111 -8.27 -12.09 3.91
N PHE A 112 -8.83 -11.17 3.11
CA PHE A 112 -8.51 -11.10 1.68
C PHE A 112 -7.04 -10.77 1.46
N LEU A 113 -6.50 -9.79 2.19
CA LEU A 113 -5.10 -9.37 2.05
C LEU A 113 -4.12 -10.48 2.45
N GLN A 114 -4.47 -11.39 3.38
CA GLN A 114 -3.65 -12.57 3.70
C GLN A 114 -3.34 -13.45 2.48
N LEU A 115 -4.20 -13.43 1.44
CA LEU A 115 -4.01 -14.23 0.23
C LEU A 115 -2.97 -13.63 -0.74
N VAL A 116 -2.78 -12.31 -0.70
CA VAL A 116 -1.98 -11.57 -1.70
C VAL A 116 -0.82 -10.79 -1.11
N PHE A 117 -0.73 -10.72 0.22
CA PHE A 117 0.34 -10.04 0.93
C PHE A 117 1.59 -10.92 1.00
N THR A 118 2.72 -10.33 0.64
CA THR A 118 4.03 -10.82 1.05
C THR A 118 4.88 -9.65 1.50
N ARG A 119 5.63 -9.85 2.59
CA ARG A 119 6.49 -8.82 3.18
C ARG A 119 7.44 -8.22 2.14
N GLY A 120 8.23 -9.07 1.47
CA GLY A 120 9.26 -8.62 0.52
C GLY A 120 8.70 -7.80 -0.65
N ASN A 121 7.52 -8.13 -1.16
CA ASN A 121 6.91 -7.34 -2.24
C ASN A 121 6.43 -5.97 -1.75
N MET A 122 5.85 -5.93 -0.55
CA MET A 122 5.45 -4.66 0.06
C MET A 122 6.66 -3.79 0.40
N GLU A 123 7.78 -4.37 0.83
CA GLU A 123 9.04 -3.65 1.05
C GLU A 123 9.54 -3.03 -0.26
N VAL A 124 9.61 -3.80 -1.35
CA VAL A 124 9.98 -3.29 -2.68
C VAL A 124 9.06 -2.17 -3.15
N ALA A 125 7.74 -2.33 -2.96
CA ALA A 125 6.75 -1.33 -3.37
C ALA A 125 6.92 -0.02 -2.60
N TYR A 126 6.97 -0.07 -1.27
CA TYR A 126 7.11 1.13 -0.44
C TYR A 126 8.50 1.74 -0.54
N GLN A 127 9.57 0.95 -0.64
CA GLN A 127 10.91 1.46 -0.88
C GLN A 127 10.94 2.27 -2.18
N GLY A 128 10.38 1.74 -3.27
CA GLY A 128 10.29 2.46 -4.54
C GLY A 128 9.48 3.75 -4.45
N LEU A 129 8.27 3.67 -3.88
CA LEU A 129 7.41 4.83 -3.76
C LEU A 129 8.02 5.93 -2.88
N CYS A 130 8.48 5.56 -1.69
CA CYS A 130 8.94 6.52 -0.68
C CYS A 130 10.28 7.15 -1.01
N THR A 131 11.13 6.50 -1.83
CA THR A 131 12.44 7.04 -2.21
C THR A 131 12.43 7.81 -3.52
N LEU A 132 11.55 7.46 -4.47
CA LEU A 132 11.60 8.02 -5.83
C LEU A 132 10.44 8.97 -6.14
N ASP A 133 9.23 8.62 -5.73
CA ASP A 133 8.04 9.07 -6.45
C ASP A 133 6.96 9.69 -5.52
N LEU A 134 7.20 9.77 -4.19
CA LEU A 134 6.24 10.32 -3.22
C LEU A 134 5.83 11.76 -3.55
N GLN A 135 6.77 12.61 -3.96
CA GLN A 135 6.49 14.03 -4.22
C GLN A 135 5.54 14.21 -5.41
N GLU A 136 5.67 13.39 -6.44
CA GLU A 136 4.81 13.44 -7.62
C GLU A 136 3.37 13.05 -7.27
N LEU A 137 3.19 12.07 -6.38
CA LEU A 137 1.84 11.70 -5.90
C LEU A 137 1.14 12.81 -5.13
N ARG A 138 1.88 13.65 -4.40
CA ARG A 138 1.29 14.79 -3.66
C ARG A 138 0.63 15.77 -4.61
N ASN A 139 1.24 16.00 -5.78
CA ASN A 139 0.77 16.99 -6.74
C ASN A 139 -0.55 16.59 -7.41
N VAL A 140 -0.90 15.30 -7.40
CA VAL A 140 -2.05 14.77 -8.16
C VAL A 140 -3.21 14.33 -7.29
N ILE A 141 -3.03 14.25 -5.96
CA ILE A 141 -4.01 13.63 -5.07
C ILE A 141 -5.36 14.34 -5.11
N ARG A 142 -5.37 15.68 -5.24
CA ARG A 142 -6.58 16.48 -5.34
C ARG A 142 -7.44 16.08 -6.54
N CYS A 143 -6.80 15.88 -7.70
CA CYS A 143 -7.48 15.44 -8.92
C CYS A 143 -8.06 14.04 -8.74
N VAL A 144 -7.26 13.10 -8.20
CA VAL A 144 -7.68 11.71 -7.98
C VAL A 144 -8.89 11.63 -7.06
N LEU A 145 -8.85 12.33 -5.91
CA LEU A 145 -9.94 12.34 -4.94
C LEU A 145 -11.21 13.03 -5.48
N SER A 146 -11.06 13.97 -6.42
CA SER A 146 -12.20 14.60 -7.10
C SER A 146 -12.84 13.74 -8.19
N THR A 147 -12.16 12.67 -8.64
CA THR A 147 -12.59 11.86 -9.78
C THR A 147 -13.59 10.78 -9.33
N PRO A 148 -14.85 10.79 -9.79
CA PRO A 148 -15.86 9.83 -9.33
C PRO A 148 -15.51 8.36 -9.62
N GLU A 149 -14.72 8.10 -10.66
CA GLU A 149 -14.30 6.76 -11.06
C GLU A 149 -13.47 6.05 -9.97
N VAL A 150 -12.75 6.79 -9.12
CA VAL A 150 -12.01 6.19 -8.00
C VAL A 150 -12.93 5.42 -7.06
N ARG A 151 -14.13 5.97 -6.77
CA ARG A 151 -15.15 5.31 -5.96
C ARG A 151 -15.72 4.07 -6.65
N ARG A 152 -15.82 4.08 -7.98
CA ARG A 152 -16.26 2.91 -8.75
C ARG A 152 -15.23 1.79 -8.71
N CYS A 153 -13.94 2.08 -8.85
CA CYS A 153 -12.86 1.11 -8.68
C CYS A 153 -12.97 0.39 -7.33
N TYR A 154 -13.18 1.18 -6.27
CA TYR A 154 -13.33 0.70 -4.92
C TYR A 154 -14.59 -0.13 -4.67
N ASN A 155 -15.73 0.28 -5.21
CA ASN A 155 -16.97 -0.50 -5.12
C ASN A 155 -16.84 -1.85 -5.83
N ASN A 156 -16.10 -1.91 -6.95
CA ASN A 156 -15.85 -3.17 -7.66
C ASN A 156 -14.94 -4.10 -6.84
N PHE A 157 -13.84 -3.57 -6.31
CA PHE A 157 -12.95 -4.36 -5.47
C PHE A 157 -13.65 -4.87 -4.21
N ASN A 158 -14.41 -4.03 -3.51
CA ASN A 158 -15.09 -4.46 -2.28
C ASN A 158 -16.11 -5.58 -2.55
N ARG A 159 -16.77 -5.57 -3.71
CA ARG A 159 -17.59 -6.70 -4.16
C ARG A 159 -16.74 -7.96 -4.35
N GLY A 160 -15.60 -7.86 -5.02
CA GLY A 160 -14.65 -8.96 -5.19
C GLY A 160 -14.10 -9.51 -3.87
N VAL A 161 -13.70 -8.64 -2.93
CA VAL A 161 -13.26 -9.02 -1.58
C VAL A 161 -14.33 -9.82 -0.87
N ASN A 162 -15.57 -9.31 -0.84
CA ASN A 162 -16.67 -9.99 -0.16
C ASN A 162 -16.96 -11.36 -0.81
N GLN A 163 -16.87 -11.47 -2.13
CA GLN A 163 -17.01 -12.75 -2.84
C GLN A 163 -15.93 -13.74 -2.42
N VAL A 164 -14.65 -13.35 -2.46
CA VAL A 164 -13.53 -14.22 -2.07
C VAL A 164 -13.65 -14.62 -0.59
N VAL A 165 -13.90 -13.67 0.31
CA VAL A 165 -14.03 -13.94 1.75
C VAL A 165 -15.19 -14.88 2.06
N ASN A 166 -16.32 -14.76 1.35
CA ASN A 166 -17.42 -15.70 1.48
C ASN A 166 -17.00 -17.13 1.07
N LEU A 167 -16.21 -17.28 0.01
CA LEU A 167 -15.67 -18.58 -0.40
C LEU A 167 -14.69 -19.16 0.63
N ILE A 168 -13.86 -18.32 1.26
CA ILE A 168 -13.00 -18.73 2.38
C ILE A 168 -13.87 -19.24 3.54
N ASN A 169 -14.92 -18.51 3.92
CA ASN A 169 -15.82 -18.89 5.02
C ASN A 169 -16.56 -20.20 4.78
N GLN A 170 -16.84 -20.51 3.52
CA GLN A 170 -17.55 -21.72 3.13
C GLN A 170 -16.60 -22.91 2.94
N ASN A 171 -15.28 -22.72 3.03
CA ASN A 171 -14.25 -23.74 2.77
C ASN A 171 -14.46 -24.45 1.41
N GLN A 172 -14.94 -23.72 0.40
CA GLN A 172 -15.38 -24.31 -0.86
C GLN A 172 -14.26 -24.56 -1.87
N LEU A 173 -13.14 -23.85 -1.75
CA LEU A 173 -12.08 -23.85 -2.76
C LEU A 173 -10.70 -24.11 -2.13
N PRO A 174 -9.77 -24.74 -2.86
CA PRO A 174 -8.37 -24.84 -2.46
C PRO A 174 -7.73 -23.46 -2.28
N ALA A 175 -6.71 -23.38 -1.40
CA ALA A 175 -5.98 -22.14 -1.12
C ALA A 175 -5.41 -21.46 -2.37
N VAL A 176 -4.86 -22.25 -3.31
CA VAL A 176 -4.29 -21.74 -4.58
C VAL A 176 -5.37 -21.04 -5.43
N THR A 177 -6.57 -21.63 -5.52
CA THR A 177 -7.68 -21.03 -6.28
C THR A 177 -8.18 -19.74 -5.61
N LEU A 178 -8.24 -19.70 -4.28
CA LEU A 178 -8.60 -18.49 -3.54
C LEU A 178 -7.57 -17.38 -3.76
N GLN A 179 -6.28 -17.73 -3.77
CA GLN A 179 -5.19 -16.81 -4.06
C GLN A 179 -5.28 -16.25 -5.49
N GLU A 180 -5.54 -17.10 -6.50
CA GLU A 180 -5.73 -16.66 -7.90
C GLU A 180 -6.92 -15.69 -8.03
N LEU A 181 -8.04 -15.98 -7.38
CA LEU A 181 -9.19 -15.08 -7.34
C LEU A 181 -8.83 -13.74 -6.68
N ALA A 182 -8.07 -13.77 -5.58
CA ALA A 182 -7.61 -12.58 -4.90
C ALA A 182 -6.62 -11.76 -5.74
N CYS A 183 -5.72 -12.42 -6.48
CA CYS A 183 -4.84 -11.79 -7.47
C CYS A 183 -5.69 -11.05 -8.52
N ASN A 184 -6.66 -11.73 -9.13
CA ASN A 184 -7.53 -11.15 -10.15
C ASN A 184 -8.31 -9.94 -9.65
N VAL A 185 -8.88 -10.00 -8.45
CA VAL A 185 -9.57 -8.87 -7.81
C VAL A 185 -8.62 -7.70 -7.57
N SER A 186 -7.41 -7.97 -7.08
CA SER A 186 -6.38 -6.95 -6.83
C SER A 186 -5.90 -6.29 -8.13
N VAL A 187 -5.59 -7.08 -9.16
CA VAL A 187 -5.20 -6.60 -10.50
C VAL A 187 -6.30 -5.75 -11.12
N GLY A 188 -7.56 -6.18 -11.04
CA GLY A 188 -8.70 -5.44 -11.55
C GLY A 188 -8.83 -4.06 -10.90
N ARG A 189 -8.64 -3.98 -9.58
CA ARG A 189 -8.58 -2.72 -8.84
C ARG A 189 -7.44 -1.84 -9.34
N TYR A 190 -6.23 -2.37 -9.42
CA TYR A 190 -5.05 -1.59 -9.81
C TYR A 190 -5.14 -1.06 -11.22
N ARG A 191 -5.63 -1.84 -12.18
CA ARG A 191 -5.89 -1.35 -13.55
C ARG A 191 -6.88 -0.18 -13.55
N CYS A 192 -7.94 -0.27 -12.75
CA CYS A 192 -8.90 0.82 -12.61
C CYS A 192 -8.27 2.08 -11.98
N GLU A 193 -7.58 1.94 -10.84
CA GLU A 193 -6.95 3.07 -10.15
C GLU A 193 -5.85 3.71 -10.99
N THR A 194 -4.95 2.93 -11.58
CA THR A 194 -3.88 3.46 -12.45
C THR A 194 -4.41 4.26 -13.63
N ALA A 195 -5.58 3.89 -14.20
CA ALA A 195 -6.24 4.68 -15.23
C ALA A 195 -6.73 6.04 -14.69
N VAL A 196 -7.28 6.07 -13.47
CA VAL A 196 -7.68 7.33 -12.81
C VAL A 196 -6.46 8.21 -12.55
N TYR A 197 -5.38 7.64 -12.01
CA TYR A 197 -4.13 8.38 -11.80
C TYR A 197 -3.57 8.90 -13.13
N ALA A 198 -3.56 8.08 -14.20
CA ALA A 198 -3.08 8.47 -15.51
C ALA A 198 -3.92 9.58 -16.17
N GLN A 199 -5.23 9.64 -15.87
CA GLN A 199 -6.11 10.72 -16.32
C GLN A 199 -5.73 12.06 -15.66
N CYS A 200 -5.35 12.02 -14.38
CA CYS A 200 -4.90 13.20 -13.65
C CYS A 200 -3.48 13.62 -14.06
N ASP A 201 -2.57 12.65 -14.13
CA ASP A 201 -1.20 12.83 -14.61
C ASP A 201 -0.63 11.48 -15.12
N PRO A 202 -0.13 11.43 -16.38
CA PRO A 202 0.45 10.19 -16.92
C PRO A 202 1.64 9.64 -16.12
N ALA A 203 2.45 10.48 -15.48
CA ALA A 203 3.52 10.07 -14.58
C ALA A 203 2.98 9.44 -13.31
N ALA A 204 1.97 10.02 -12.68
CA ALA A 204 1.31 9.42 -11.52
C ALA A 204 0.68 8.06 -11.85
N GLY A 205 0.08 7.92 -13.04
CA GLY A 205 -0.40 6.63 -13.54
C GLY A 205 0.70 5.57 -13.61
N ARG A 206 1.89 5.93 -14.09
CA ARG A 206 3.07 5.03 -14.11
C ARG A 206 3.56 4.71 -12.71
N ILE A 207 3.65 5.69 -11.82
CA ILE A 207 4.07 5.53 -10.42
C ILE A 207 3.17 4.54 -9.69
N MET A 208 1.85 4.75 -9.78
CA MET A 208 0.89 3.86 -9.10
C MET A 208 0.86 2.47 -9.72
N ARG A 209 1.10 2.36 -11.03
CA ARG A 209 1.32 1.07 -11.66
C ARG A 209 2.53 0.39 -11.04
N ASP A 210 3.70 1.04 -11.05
CA ASP A 210 4.92 0.46 -10.48
C ASP A 210 4.75 0.06 -9.00
N PHE A 211 4.07 0.89 -8.20
CA PHE A 211 3.76 0.61 -6.80
C PHE A 211 2.87 -0.62 -6.63
N PHE A 212 1.70 -0.65 -7.28
CA PHE A 212 0.75 -1.74 -7.12
C PHE A 212 1.29 -3.07 -7.63
N TYR A 213 1.96 -3.05 -8.78
CA TYR A 213 2.54 -4.26 -9.35
C TYR A 213 3.72 -4.75 -8.51
N ALA A 214 4.52 -3.87 -7.92
CA ALA A 214 5.55 -4.30 -6.97
C ALA A 214 4.98 -4.95 -5.71
N GLY A 215 3.80 -4.50 -5.24
CA GLY A 215 3.18 -4.95 -4.00
C GLY A 215 2.47 -6.31 -4.05
N VAL A 216 2.33 -6.93 -5.23
CA VAL A 216 1.70 -8.26 -5.37
C VAL A 216 2.72 -9.37 -5.62
N THR A 217 2.31 -10.63 -5.38
CA THR A 217 3.11 -11.83 -5.63
C THR A 217 3.55 -11.93 -7.10
N ASN A 218 4.63 -12.66 -7.34
CA ASN A 218 5.13 -12.91 -8.71
C ASN A 218 4.02 -13.53 -9.57
N ASP A 219 3.32 -14.52 -9.04
CA ASP A 219 2.19 -15.18 -9.69
C ASP A 219 1.11 -14.15 -10.09
N CYS A 220 0.70 -13.27 -9.17
CA CYS A 220 -0.26 -12.21 -9.50
C CYS A 220 0.27 -11.22 -10.57
N ARG A 221 1.60 -11.01 -10.67
CA ARG A 221 2.19 -10.10 -11.67
C ARG A 221 2.19 -10.71 -13.06
N GLU A 222 2.57 -11.98 -13.17
CA GLU A 222 2.71 -12.68 -14.45
C GLU A 222 1.42 -12.64 -15.28
N ASP A 223 0.27 -12.80 -14.61
CA ASP A 223 -1.07 -12.73 -15.22
C ASP A 223 -1.39 -11.39 -15.89
N THR A 224 -0.63 -10.35 -15.58
CA THR A 224 -0.92 -8.99 -16.05
C THR A 224 -0.08 -8.57 -17.24
N GLY A 225 1.06 -9.23 -17.47
CA GLY A 225 2.06 -8.81 -18.46
C GLY A 225 2.69 -7.43 -18.18
N VAL A 226 2.50 -6.87 -16.98
CA VAL A 226 3.01 -5.54 -16.60
C VAL A 226 4.23 -5.69 -15.71
N THR A 227 5.28 -4.92 -16.02
CA THR A 227 6.49 -4.84 -15.20
C THR A 227 6.47 -3.59 -14.32
N SER A 228 7.11 -3.68 -13.15
CA SER A 228 7.32 -2.56 -12.24
C SER A 228 8.78 -2.10 -12.28
N ARG A 229 9.01 -0.79 -12.36
CA ARG A 229 10.36 -0.21 -12.17
C ARG A 229 10.91 -0.52 -10.77
N TYR A 230 10.04 -0.61 -9.76
CA TYR A 230 10.48 -0.87 -8.38
C TYR A 230 10.97 -2.31 -8.22
N THR A 231 10.32 -3.29 -8.84
CA THR A 231 10.80 -4.68 -8.81
C THR A 231 12.13 -4.83 -9.53
N ALA A 232 12.34 -4.11 -10.65
CA ALA A 232 13.61 -4.12 -11.35
C ALA A 232 14.76 -3.48 -10.53
N LYS A 233 14.46 -2.43 -9.75
CA LYS A 233 15.47 -1.68 -9.00
C LYS A 233 15.74 -2.24 -7.60
N PHE A 234 14.71 -2.71 -6.92
CA PHE A 234 14.75 -3.11 -5.50
C PHE A 234 14.36 -4.57 -5.27
N GLY A 235 13.69 -5.21 -6.24
CA GLY A 235 13.31 -6.63 -6.15
C GLY A 235 14.46 -7.61 -6.35
N GLY A 236 15.70 -7.10 -6.39
CA GLY A 236 16.90 -7.91 -6.48
C GLY A 236 17.02 -8.81 -5.27
N THR A 237 16.57 -10.07 -5.42
CA THR A 237 17.55 -11.13 -5.19
C THR A 237 18.62 -10.89 -6.25
N ALA A 238 19.71 -10.23 -5.85
CA ALA A 238 20.97 -10.68 -6.40
C ALA A 238 21.00 -12.17 -6.05
N GLN A 239 20.54 -13.02 -6.96
CA GLN A 239 21.26 -14.24 -7.21
C GLN A 239 22.68 -13.74 -7.50
N ILE A 240 23.45 -13.62 -6.42
CA ILE A 240 24.84 -14.00 -6.44
C ILE A 240 24.76 -15.48 -6.85
N VAL A 241 24.51 -15.73 -8.14
CA VAL A 241 24.95 -16.95 -8.78
C VAL A 241 26.43 -16.86 -8.51
N GLY A 242 26.86 -17.59 -7.49
CA GLY A 242 28.20 -17.51 -6.98
C GLY A 242 29.14 -17.67 -8.15
N SER A 243 29.78 -16.58 -8.53
CA SER A 243 31.03 -16.59 -9.28
C SER A 243 32.13 -17.37 -8.54
N GLY A 244 31.81 -18.05 -7.42
CA GLY A 244 32.60 -19.09 -6.80
C GLY A 244 32.70 -20.40 -7.59
N LEU A 245 31.82 -20.67 -8.57
CA LEU A 245 31.96 -21.88 -9.42
C LEU A 245 32.98 -21.72 -10.56
N LEU A 246 33.38 -20.49 -10.91
CA LEU A 246 34.48 -20.27 -11.87
C LEU A 246 35.87 -20.24 -11.20
N LEU A 247 35.96 -19.94 -9.90
CA LEU A 247 37.25 -19.98 -9.18
C LEU A 247 37.65 -21.39 -8.72
N VAL A 248 36.70 -22.29 -8.47
CA VAL A 248 37.03 -23.71 -8.17
C VAL A 248 37.48 -24.45 -9.43
N GLY A 249 36.95 -24.11 -10.61
CA GLY A 249 37.40 -24.67 -11.89
C GLY A 249 38.86 -24.32 -12.24
N CYS A 250 39.30 -23.09 -11.96
CA CYS A 250 40.69 -22.69 -12.20
C CYS A 250 41.70 -23.35 -11.22
N PHE A 251 41.31 -23.59 -9.97
CA PHE A 251 42.22 -24.25 -9.01
C PHE A 251 42.46 -25.73 -9.33
N ILE A 252 41.45 -26.45 -9.84
CA ILE A 252 41.60 -27.87 -10.21
C ILE A 252 42.46 -28.03 -11.48
N LEU A 253 42.35 -27.11 -12.45
CA LEU A 253 43.19 -27.14 -13.66
C LEU A 253 44.66 -26.77 -13.39
N CYS A 254 44.94 -25.90 -12.41
CA CYS A 254 46.32 -25.62 -11.98
C CYS A 254 46.96 -26.80 -11.24
N LEU A 255 46.21 -27.58 -10.45
CA LEU A 255 46.76 -28.74 -9.75
C LEU A 255 47.07 -29.93 -10.67
N MET A 256 46.33 -30.08 -11.78
CA MET A 256 46.57 -31.15 -12.76
C MET A 256 47.80 -30.91 -13.65
N SER A 257 48.24 -29.65 -13.82
CA SER A 257 49.43 -29.33 -14.64
C SER A 257 50.76 -29.57 -13.92
N SER A 258 50.75 -29.70 -12.58
CA SER A 258 51.96 -29.89 -11.77
C SER A 258 52.39 -31.35 -11.60
N TYR A 259 51.56 -32.31 -12.03
CA TYR A 259 51.80 -33.74 -11.78
C TYR A 259 52.48 -34.48 -12.94
N GLN A 260 52.86 -33.78 -14.02
CA GLN A 260 53.38 -34.40 -15.25
C GLN A 260 54.86 -34.13 -15.55
N THR A 261 55.65 -33.68 -14.56
CA THR A 261 57.10 -33.44 -14.72
C THR A 261 57.95 -34.14 -13.67
N ASN A 262 57.68 -35.42 -13.41
CA ASN A 262 58.64 -36.35 -12.79
C ASN A 262 58.41 -37.76 -13.35
N GLY A 263 58.97 -37.99 -14.53
CA GLY A 263 59.11 -39.27 -15.20
C GLY A 263 60.28 -39.18 -16.16
#